data_AF-A6ZSE9-F1
#
_entry.id   AF-A6ZSE9-F1
#
_cell.length_a   1.000
_cell.length_b   1.000
_cell.length_c   1.000
_cell.angle_alpha   90.00
_cell.angle_beta   90.00
_cell.angle_gamma   90.00
#
_symmetry.space_group_name_H-M   'P 1'
#
loop_
_entity.id
_entity.type
_entity.pdbx_description
1 polymer ?
#
loop_
_entity_poly.entity_id
_entity_poly.type
_entity_poly.pdbx_seq_one_letter_code
_entity_poly.pdbx_strand_id
1 'polypeptide(L)'
;MGEEIRLLSSKGLETHSSFCLPEDIFRNRLTWLCSEIRNSGFWIWSLSWLPLAVWWGMASTWFYPLLTSVVLILALIAILPVVQIQYSKYTLSNQLTQLSKEIIKSAPGAYSADWDAVAIHFNSYLYENKAWKTAHFFFNGTDCQEAFRKTILEPAVLRRQNEDPRFSSIEILVPYTEDAVQVYFTKVNAQWRLIHGKKECKLTMLENVKLPKETYRCKLAWSCQRIRISFSPLDFLPDMSDFFICANLSPACLVSYWLIDIFFRMIDDFQNIRPKSMKVDDKMQYLSDIINEQGASPEKWDTIARKTNTRLFEKRVWKNEEFFFDGTDCQAFFERNFSSLLFSKKSASPRSLNVELWKYIQEAQLSCNYEPLP
;
A
#
# COMPACT_ATOMS: atom_id res chain seq x y z
N MET A 1 22.30 17.48 -38.99
CA MET A 1 22.42 16.01 -38.90
C MET A 1 22.51 15.51 -37.45
N GLY A 2 23.37 16.04 -36.58
CA GLY A 2 23.47 15.59 -35.18
C GLY A 2 22.27 15.92 -34.28
N GLU A 3 21.55 17.01 -34.55
CA GLU A 3 20.38 17.45 -33.78
C GLU A 3 19.11 16.66 -34.15
N GLU A 4 18.98 16.32 -35.44
CA GLU A 4 17.89 15.53 -36.01
C GLU A 4 17.97 14.06 -35.56
N ILE A 5 19.19 13.50 -35.44
CA ILE A 5 19.42 12.15 -34.89
C ILE A 5 19.11 12.12 -33.39
N ARG A 6 19.39 13.20 -32.63
CA ARG A 6 18.98 13.29 -31.22
C ARG A 6 17.47 13.39 -31.05
N LEU A 7 16.79 14.16 -31.90
CA LEU A 7 15.31 14.27 -31.92
C LEU A 7 14.63 12.96 -32.33
N LEU A 8 15.20 12.22 -33.28
CA LEU A 8 14.70 10.91 -33.69
C LEU A 8 14.98 9.83 -32.63
N SER A 9 16.13 9.91 -31.95
CA SER A 9 16.45 9.04 -30.81
C SER A 9 15.58 9.34 -29.59
N SER A 10 15.29 10.62 -29.28
CA SER A 10 14.34 10.99 -28.21
C SER A 10 12.92 10.55 -28.55
N LYS A 11 12.45 10.77 -29.79
CA LYS A 11 11.13 10.29 -30.23
C LYS A 11 11.02 8.77 -30.23
N GLY A 12 12.08 8.05 -30.64
CA GLY A 12 12.14 6.59 -30.62
C GLY A 12 12.17 6.03 -29.19
N LEU A 13 12.90 6.67 -28.28
CA LEU A 13 12.93 6.31 -26.86
C LEU A 13 11.59 6.62 -26.17
N GLU A 14 10.95 7.73 -26.54
CA GLU A 14 9.62 8.14 -26.06
C GLU A 14 8.53 7.17 -26.52
N THR A 15 8.59 6.68 -27.78
CA THR A 15 7.64 5.67 -28.28
C THR A 15 7.89 4.27 -27.73
N HIS A 16 9.12 3.91 -27.35
CA HIS A 16 9.36 2.67 -26.60
C HIS A 16 8.95 2.78 -25.13
N SER A 17 9.02 3.98 -24.53
CA SER A 17 8.59 4.21 -23.14
C SER A 17 7.07 4.24 -22.94
N SER A 18 6.28 4.42 -24.00
CA SER A 18 4.80 4.44 -23.90
C SER A 18 4.18 3.07 -23.62
N PHE A 19 4.92 1.97 -23.85
CA PHE A 19 4.40 0.60 -23.66
C PHE A 19 4.94 -0.11 -22.41
N CYS A 20 5.90 0.49 -21.69
CA CYS A 20 6.50 -0.11 -20.50
C CYS A 20 6.11 0.65 -19.24
N LEU A 21 5.99 -0.06 -18.12
CA LEU A 21 5.74 0.60 -16.84
C LEU A 21 7.01 1.24 -16.30
N PRO A 22 6.90 2.30 -15.49
CA PRO A 22 8.07 2.87 -14.81
C PRO A 22 8.84 1.85 -13.96
N GLU A 23 8.19 0.82 -13.42
CA GLU A 23 8.87 -0.27 -12.72
C GLU A 23 9.90 -1.01 -13.58
N ASP A 24 9.70 -1.09 -14.90
CA ASP A 24 10.62 -1.75 -15.82
C ASP A 24 11.80 -0.85 -16.24
N ILE A 25 11.66 0.46 -16.08
CA ILE A 25 12.61 1.48 -16.55
C ILE A 25 13.48 2.00 -15.41
N PHE A 26 12.86 2.24 -14.25
CA PHE A 26 13.51 2.88 -13.11
C PHE A 26 14.06 1.83 -12.14
N ARG A 27 15.24 2.12 -11.57
CA ARG A 27 15.90 1.24 -10.59
C ARG A 27 15.02 0.97 -9.36
N ASN A 28 14.25 1.97 -8.94
CA ASN A 28 13.32 1.88 -7.82
C ASN A 28 12.30 3.05 -7.83
N ARG A 29 11.28 2.96 -6.99
CA ARG A 29 10.25 3.99 -6.81
C ARG A 29 10.82 5.37 -6.47
N LEU A 30 11.89 5.46 -5.69
CA LEU A 30 12.50 6.75 -5.35
C LEU A 30 13.07 7.44 -6.58
N THR A 31 13.78 6.71 -7.44
CA THR A 31 14.33 7.27 -8.68
C THR A 31 13.23 7.73 -9.65
N TRP A 32 12.14 6.99 -9.74
CA TRP A 32 10.95 7.41 -10.50
C TRP A 32 10.34 8.69 -9.92
N LEU A 33 10.09 8.74 -8.61
CA LEU A 33 9.49 9.91 -7.96
C LEU A 33 10.37 11.15 -8.11
N CYS A 34 11.69 11.02 -7.95
CA CYS A 34 12.63 12.11 -8.21
C CYS A 34 12.56 12.61 -9.65
N SER A 35 12.38 11.71 -10.63
CA SER A 35 12.23 12.09 -12.04
C SER A 35 10.94 12.87 -12.28
N GLU A 36 9.85 12.49 -11.62
CA GLU A 36 8.56 13.17 -11.71
C GLU A 36 8.61 14.56 -11.07
N ILE A 37 9.20 14.69 -9.88
CA ILE A 37 9.41 15.97 -9.19
C ILE A 37 10.28 16.91 -10.02
N ARG A 38 11.35 16.39 -10.63
CA ARG A 38 12.21 17.19 -11.51
C ARG A 38 11.42 17.80 -12.67
N ASN A 39 10.52 17.01 -13.26
CA ASN A 39 9.71 17.42 -14.41
C ASN A 39 8.50 18.30 -14.00
N SER A 40 8.09 18.30 -12.73
CA SER A 40 6.91 19.04 -12.26
C SER A 40 7.15 20.55 -12.06
N GLY A 41 8.39 21.02 -12.04
CA GLY A 41 8.72 22.45 -11.97
C GLY A 41 9.73 22.82 -10.89
N PHE A 42 10.63 21.89 -10.53
CA PHE A 42 11.68 22.06 -9.52
C PHE A 42 12.50 23.36 -9.68
N TRP A 43 12.67 23.85 -10.91
CA TRP A 43 13.36 25.10 -11.20
C TRP A 43 12.76 26.31 -10.46
N ILE A 44 11.45 26.37 -10.26
CA ILE A 44 10.78 27.47 -9.53
C ILE A 44 11.23 27.48 -8.06
N TRP A 45 11.52 26.31 -7.48
CA TRP A 45 12.00 26.17 -6.11
C TRP A 45 13.50 26.39 -5.95
N SER A 46 14.29 26.16 -7.01
CA SER A 46 15.71 26.55 -7.02
C SER A 46 15.90 28.06 -6.81
N LEU A 47 14.92 28.88 -7.20
CA LEU A 47 14.94 30.33 -6.99
C LEU A 47 14.76 30.71 -5.51
N SER A 48 14.11 29.86 -4.70
CA SER A 48 13.96 30.06 -3.26
C SER A 48 15.28 29.94 -2.49
N TRP A 49 16.36 29.48 -3.12
CA TRP A 49 17.70 29.40 -2.54
C TRP A 49 18.48 30.72 -2.66
N LEU A 50 18.07 31.64 -3.54
CA LEU A 50 18.75 32.92 -3.73
C LEU A 50 18.80 33.77 -2.44
N PRO A 51 17.70 33.90 -1.65
CA PRO A 51 17.74 34.62 -0.38
C PRO A 51 18.67 33.97 0.66
N LEU A 52 18.76 32.64 0.68
CA LEU A 52 19.64 31.91 1.60
C LEU A 52 21.12 32.12 1.25
N ALA A 53 21.45 32.16 -0.04
CA ALA A 53 22.80 32.44 -0.50
C ALA A 53 23.24 33.87 -0.13
N VAL A 54 22.33 34.85 -0.27
CA VAL A 54 22.56 36.24 0.17
C VAL A 54 22.74 36.32 1.69
N TRP A 55 21.93 35.60 2.46
CA TRP A 55 22.07 35.52 3.92
C TRP A 55 23.41 34.90 4.33
N TRP A 56 23.83 33.82 3.68
CA TRP A 56 25.15 33.17 3.90
C TRP A 56 26.31 34.17 3.74
N GLY A 57 26.20 35.09 2.77
CA GLY A 57 27.21 36.13 2.55
C GLY A 57 27.21 37.26 3.59
N MET A 58 26.11 37.46 4.32
CA MET A 58 25.97 38.54 5.32
C MET A 58 26.12 38.06 6.77
N ALA A 59 26.03 36.76 7.02
CA ALA A 59 26.04 36.21 8.37
C ALA A 59 27.46 36.30 8.99
N SER A 60 27.54 36.89 10.19
CA SER A 60 28.79 36.97 10.97
C SER A 60 29.24 35.63 11.54
N THR A 61 28.32 34.65 11.62
CA THR A 61 28.57 33.31 12.14
C THR A 61 28.04 32.27 11.15
N TRP A 62 28.89 31.32 10.79
CA TRP A 62 28.60 30.30 9.76
C TRP A 62 27.63 29.20 10.22
N PHE A 63 27.46 29.03 11.53
CA PHE A 63 26.68 27.92 12.10
C PHE A 63 25.16 28.05 11.88
N TYR A 64 24.59 29.22 12.17
CA TYR A 64 23.15 29.47 11.96
C TYR A 64 22.70 29.33 10.50
N PRO A 65 23.37 29.93 9.49
CA PRO A 65 22.97 29.76 8.11
C PRO A 65 23.14 28.31 7.63
N LEU A 66 24.15 27.59 8.11
CA LEU A 66 24.31 26.16 7.83
C LEU A 66 23.14 25.35 8.40
N LEU A 67 22.80 25.53 9.67
CA LEU A 67 21.69 24.81 10.32
C LEU A 67 20.35 25.11 9.63
N THR A 68 20.06 26.38 9.34
CA THR A 68 18.85 26.78 8.61
C THR A 68 18.82 26.16 7.21
N SER A 69 19.95 26.10 6.51
CA SER A 69 20.03 25.48 5.18
C SER A 69 19.71 23.98 5.25
N VAL A 70 20.28 23.25 6.22
CA VAL A 70 20.01 21.82 6.41
C VAL A 70 18.53 21.56 6.70
N VAL A 71 17.92 22.34 7.61
CA VAL A 71 16.48 22.22 7.92
C VAL A 71 15.61 22.46 6.69
N LEU A 72 15.95 23.46 5.87
CA LEU A 72 15.21 23.75 4.63
C LEU A 72 15.39 22.66 3.57
N ILE A 73 16.60 22.09 3.42
CA ILE A 73 16.82 20.92 2.55
C ILE A 73 15.92 19.77 2.99
N LEU A 74 15.92 19.43 4.28
CA LEU A 74 15.12 18.32 4.82
C LEU A 74 13.61 18.58 4.64
N ALA A 75 13.15 19.80 4.91
CA ALA A 75 11.76 20.19 4.70
C ALA A 75 11.36 20.07 3.22
N LEU A 76 12.22 20.48 2.28
CA LEU A 76 11.96 20.36 0.85
C LEU A 76 11.92 18.90 0.39
N ILE A 77 12.84 18.06 0.87
CA ILE A 77 12.84 16.62 0.60
C ILE A 77 11.53 15.98 1.09
N ALA A 78 10.95 16.45 2.21
CA ALA A 78 9.68 15.97 2.73
C ALA A 78 8.45 16.52 1.98
N ILE A 79 8.43 17.81 1.65
CA ILE A 79 7.25 18.50 1.08
C ILE A 79 7.05 18.17 -0.41
N LEU A 80 8.13 18.09 -1.20
CA LEU A 80 8.03 17.89 -2.66
C LEU A 80 7.29 16.58 -3.04
N PRO A 81 7.60 15.42 -2.42
CA PRO A 81 6.81 14.21 -2.59
C PRO A 81 5.32 14.40 -2.27
N VAL A 82 5.01 15.09 -1.17
CA VAL A 82 3.62 15.32 -0.75
C VAL A 82 2.87 16.13 -1.78
N VAL A 83 3.45 17.23 -2.26
CA VAL A 83 2.84 18.07 -3.32
C VAL A 83 2.61 17.27 -4.59
N GLN A 84 3.60 16.48 -5.02
CA GLN A 84 3.48 15.63 -6.21
C GLN A 84 2.35 14.60 -6.07
N ILE A 85 2.22 13.98 -4.89
CA ILE A 85 1.14 13.02 -4.58
C ILE A 85 -0.23 13.72 -4.57
N GLN A 86 -0.34 14.94 -4.06
CA GLN A 86 -1.61 15.68 -4.09
C GLN A 86 -1.99 16.08 -5.52
N TYR A 87 -1.02 16.49 -6.32
CA TYR A 87 -1.24 16.84 -7.72
C TYR A 87 -1.65 15.62 -8.57
N SER A 88 -1.05 14.45 -8.32
CA SER A 88 -1.46 13.21 -8.99
C SER A 88 -2.88 12.80 -8.60
N LYS A 89 -3.26 12.92 -7.31
CA LYS A 89 -4.64 12.68 -6.85
C LYS A 89 -5.65 13.60 -7.52
N TYR A 90 -5.35 14.89 -7.62
CA TYR A 90 -6.20 15.85 -8.30
C TYR A 90 -6.38 15.50 -9.78
N THR A 91 -5.28 15.18 -10.48
CA THR A 91 -5.31 14.79 -11.89
C THR A 91 -6.14 13.51 -12.10
N LEU A 92 -5.97 12.51 -11.24
CA LEU A 92 -6.73 11.27 -11.26
C LEU A 92 -8.23 11.53 -11.08
N SER A 93 -8.59 12.37 -10.11
CA SER A 93 -9.99 12.76 -9.85
C SER A 93 -10.67 13.34 -11.09
N ASN A 94 -9.94 14.16 -11.86
CA ASN A 94 -10.45 14.75 -13.10
C ASN A 94 -10.53 13.75 -14.26
N GLN A 95 -9.89 12.58 -14.16
CA GLN A 95 -9.75 11.59 -15.24
C GLN A 95 -10.42 10.24 -14.89
N LEU A 96 -11.26 10.20 -13.86
CA LEU A 96 -11.96 8.98 -13.42
C LEU A 96 -12.84 8.36 -14.51
N THR A 97 -13.46 9.18 -15.37
CA THR A 97 -14.24 8.70 -16.53
C THR A 97 -13.36 7.88 -17.47
N GLN A 98 -12.15 8.35 -17.77
CA GLN A 98 -11.26 7.65 -18.67
C GLN A 98 -10.68 6.39 -18.02
N LEU A 99 -10.32 6.48 -16.74
CA LEU A 99 -9.87 5.29 -16.00
C LEU A 99 -10.95 4.20 -16.02
N SER A 100 -12.20 4.58 -15.82
CA SER A 100 -13.34 3.65 -15.85
C SER A 100 -13.50 2.98 -17.21
N LYS A 101 -13.33 3.72 -18.31
CA LYS A 101 -13.37 3.16 -19.68
C LYS A 101 -12.27 2.14 -19.93
N GLU A 102 -11.03 2.43 -19.50
CA GLU A 102 -9.91 1.50 -19.65
C GLU A 102 -10.09 0.22 -18.82
N ILE A 103 -10.69 0.34 -17.63
CA ILE A 103 -11.06 -0.80 -16.78
C ILE A 103 -12.15 -1.66 -17.45
N ILE A 104 -13.19 -1.04 -18.00
CA ILE A 104 -14.25 -1.79 -18.72
C ILE A 104 -13.66 -2.54 -19.92
N LYS A 105 -12.78 -1.87 -20.68
CA LYS A 105 -12.14 -2.44 -21.87
C LYS A 105 -11.20 -3.60 -21.55
N SER A 106 -10.35 -3.43 -20.53
CA SER A 106 -9.32 -4.42 -20.19
C SER A 106 -9.87 -5.53 -19.27
N ALA A 107 -10.96 -5.25 -18.56
CA ALA A 107 -11.60 -6.12 -17.58
C ALA A 107 -10.60 -6.77 -16.60
N PRO A 108 -9.86 -5.96 -15.80
CA PRO A 108 -8.84 -6.48 -14.88
C PRO A 108 -9.46 -7.29 -13.73
N GLY A 109 -8.71 -8.27 -13.23
CA GLY A 109 -9.06 -9.05 -12.05
C GLY A 109 -8.32 -8.59 -10.78
N ALA A 110 -8.23 -9.47 -9.79
CA ALA A 110 -7.57 -9.21 -8.52
C ALA A 110 -6.03 -9.25 -8.59
N TYR A 111 -5.46 -9.90 -9.61
CA TYR A 111 -4.01 -10.01 -9.77
C TYR A 111 -3.41 -8.70 -10.26
N SER A 112 -2.29 -8.27 -9.66
CA SER A 112 -1.62 -7.02 -10.05
C SER A 112 -1.22 -6.99 -11.53
N ALA A 113 -0.88 -8.15 -12.11
CA ALA A 113 -0.53 -8.26 -13.53
C ALA A 113 -1.69 -7.91 -14.48
N ASP A 114 -2.95 -8.13 -14.05
CA ASP A 114 -4.12 -7.75 -14.84
C ASP A 114 -4.25 -6.22 -14.95
N TRP A 115 -3.62 -5.47 -14.05
CA TRP A 115 -3.66 -4.01 -13.98
C TRP A 115 -2.54 -3.32 -14.76
N ASP A 116 -1.49 -4.05 -15.16
CA ASP A 116 -0.36 -3.46 -15.88
C ASP A 116 -0.80 -2.87 -17.22
N ALA A 117 -1.66 -3.59 -17.96
CA ALA A 117 -2.22 -3.10 -19.21
C ALA A 117 -3.08 -1.82 -19.03
N VAL A 118 -3.87 -1.77 -17.96
CA VAL A 118 -4.68 -0.58 -17.62
C VAL A 118 -3.77 0.60 -17.30
N ALA A 119 -2.73 0.37 -16.50
CA ALA A 119 -1.76 1.40 -16.13
C ALA A 119 -1.00 1.94 -17.34
N ILE A 120 -0.54 1.06 -18.25
CA ILE A 120 0.17 1.45 -19.49
C ILE A 120 -0.72 2.32 -20.38
N HIS A 121 -1.95 1.86 -20.66
CA HIS A 121 -2.87 2.61 -21.53
C HIS A 121 -3.28 3.94 -20.91
N PHE A 122 -3.55 3.96 -19.61
CA PHE A 122 -3.94 5.18 -18.91
C PHE A 122 -2.79 6.20 -18.83
N ASN A 123 -1.56 5.75 -18.53
CA ASN A 123 -0.37 6.60 -18.54
C ASN A 123 -0.15 7.24 -19.92
N SER A 124 -0.26 6.44 -20.99
CA SER A 124 -0.13 6.92 -22.37
C SER A 124 -1.19 7.96 -22.70
N TYR A 125 -2.46 7.68 -22.37
CA TYR A 125 -3.55 8.63 -22.56
C TYR A 125 -3.29 9.97 -21.86
N LEU A 126 -2.84 9.96 -20.58
CA LEU A 126 -2.59 11.19 -19.85
C LEU A 126 -1.47 12.02 -20.45
N TYR A 127 -0.42 11.35 -20.94
CA TYR A 127 0.70 12.01 -21.61
C TYR A 127 0.29 12.62 -22.95
N GLU A 128 -0.37 11.85 -23.81
CA GLU A 128 -0.83 12.29 -25.13
C GLU A 128 -1.80 13.48 -25.05
N ASN A 129 -2.71 13.46 -24.05
CA ASN A 129 -3.66 14.54 -23.81
C ASN A 129 -3.07 15.71 -23.00
N LYS A 130 -1.77 15.67 -22.66
CA LYS A 130 -1.08 16.68 -21.85
C LYS A 130 -1.72 16.91 -20.47
N ALA A 131 -2.49 15.94 -19.99
CA ALA A 131 -3.06 15.92 -18.64
C ALA A 131 -1.99 15.57 -17.59
N TRP A 132 -0.93 14.88 -18.02
CA TRP A 132 0.29 14.68 -17.24
C TRP A 132 1.53 14.99 -18.07
N LYS A 133 2.62 15.39 -17.42
CA LYS A 133 3.85 15.85 -18.11
C LYS A 133 4.69 14.71 -18.68
N THR A 134 4.51 13.49 -18.17
CA THR A 134 5.30 12.31 -18.52
C THR A 134 4.39 11.13 -18.86
N ALA A 135 4.92 10.09 -19.48
CA ALA A 135 4.22 8.82 -19.69
C ALA A 135 4.30 7.87 -18.47
N HIS A 136 4.61 8.41 -17.28
CA HIS A 136 4.96 7.61 -16.10
C HIS A 136 4.05 7.92 -14.89
N PHE A 137 2.76 8.17 -15.13
CA PHE A 137 1.83 8.59 -14.08
C PHE A 137 1.68 7.54 -12.95
N PHE A 138 1.34 6.31 -13.29
CA PHE A 138 1.40 5.17 -12.37
C PHE A 138 2.75 4.47 -12.49
N PHE A 139 3.36 4.13 -11.35
CA PHE A 139 4.62 3.40 -11.32
C PHE A 139 4.47 1.95 -11.79
N ASN A 140 3.36 1.30 -11.40
CA ASN A 140 3.04 -0.08 -11.78
C ASN A 140 1.53 -0.38 -11.70
N GLY A 141 1.11 -1.58 -12.10
CA GLY A 141 -0.30 -2.01 -12.00
C GLY A 141 -0.85 -2.03 -10.58
N THR A 142 0.00 -2.26 -9.56
CA THR A 142 -0.44 -2.21 -8.15
C THR A 142 -0.88 -0.81 -7.74
N ASP A 143 -0.16 0.24 -8.18
CA ASP A 143 -0.57 1.63 -7.95
C ASP A 143 -1.89 1.96 -8.65
N CYS A 144 -2.08 1.45 -9.87
CA CYS A 144 -3.31 1.63 -10.61
C CYS A 144 -4.50 0.95 -9.91
N GLN A 145 -4.31 -0.29 -9.44
CA GLN A 145 -5.31 -1.03 -8.66
C GLN A 145 -5.66 -0.28 -7.37
N GLU A 146 -4.67 0.15 -6.59
CA GLU A 146 -4.88 0.88 -5.34
C GLU A 146 -5.60 2.22 -5.57
N ALA A 147 -5.29 2.90 -6.67
CA ALA A 147 -5.96 4.13 -7.08
C ALA A 147 -7.44 3.88 -7.40
N PHE A 148 -7.76 2.86 -8.22
CA PHE A 148 -9.14 2.45 -8.48
C PHE A 148 -9.89 2.10 -7.19
N ARG A 149 -9.24 1.32 -6.30
CA ARG A 149 -9.83 0.88 -5.04
C ARG A 149 -10.28 2.05 -4.18
N LYS A 150 -9.40 3.05 -3.98
CA LYS A 150 -9.69 4.20 -3.10
C LYS A 150 -10.62 5.23 -3.72
N THR A 151 -10.56 5.43 -5.04
CA THR A 151 -11.28 6.52 -5.71
C THR A 151 -12.63 6.12 -6.27
N ILE A 152 -12.80 4.85 -6.67
CA ILE A 152 -14.03 4.36 -7.31
C ILE A 152 -14.66 3.25 -6.48
N LEU A 153 -13.92 2.18 -6.18
CA LEU A 153 -14.50 0.97 -5.60
C LEU A 153 -15.00 1.17 -4.17
N GLU A 154 -14.15 1.61 -3.23
CA GLU A 154 -14.51 1.80 -1.82
C GLU A 154 -15.70 2.77 -1.67
N PRO A 155 -15.70 3.97 -2.31
CA PRO A 155 -16.85 4.85 -2.28
C PRO A 155 -18.12 4.22 -2.85
N ALA A 156 -18.03 3.50 -3.98
CA ALA A 156 -19.18 2.87 -4.61
C ALA A 156 -19.83 1.80 -3.72
N VAL A 157 -19.02 0.94 -3.09
CA VAL A 157 -19.54 -0.13 -2.22
C VAL A 157 -20.07 0.44 -0.89
N LEU A 158 -19.37 1.42 -0.29
CA LEU A 158 -19.84 2.10 0.92
C LEU A 158 -21.17 2.83 0.70
N ARG A 159 -21.37 3.43 -0.48
CA ARG A 159 -22.65 4.04 -0.88
C ARG A 159 -23.79 3.03 -0.93
N ARG A 160 -23.54 1.81 -1.40
CA ARG A 160 -24.57 0.74 -1.44
C ARG A 160 -24.97 0.26 -0.05
N GLN A 161 -24.08 0.38 0.94
CA GLN A 161 -24.36 -0.01 2.33
C GLN A 161 -24.99 1.10 3.17
N ASN A 162 -24.68 2.36 2.89
CA ASN A 162 -25.22 3.50 3.62
C ASN A 162 -26.46 4.04 2.90
N GLU A 163 -27.65 3.77 3.44
CA GLU A 163 -28.91 4.41 3.03
C GLU A 163 -28.97 5.91 3.42
N ASP A 164 -27.83 6.57 3.71
CA ASP A 164 -27.83 7.98 4.13
C ASP A 164 -27.99 8.90 2.89
N PRO A 165 -29.09 9.66 2.80
CA PRO A 165 -29.37 10.52 1.65
C PRO A 165 -28.35 11.64 1.45
N ARG A 166 -27.46 11.93 2.40
CA ARG A 166 -26.35 12.89 2.20
C ARG A 166 -25.24 12.39 1.28
N PHE A 167 -25.13 11.08 1.07
CA PHE A 167 -24.25 10.47 0.05
C PHE A 167 -24.93 10.31 -1.32
N SER A 168 -26.24 10.60 -1.39
CA SER A 168 -26.97 10.63 -2.67
C SER A 168 -26.81 11.95 -3.44
N SER A 169 -26.38 13.03 -2.76
CA SER A 169 -26.38 14.40 -3.29
C SER A 169 -25.00 14.97 -3.65
N ILE A 170 -23.89 14.33 -3.27
CA ILE A 170 -22.54 14.79 -3.61
C ILE A 170 -21.97 13.89 -4.70
N GLU A 171 -21.94 14.44 -5.90
CA GLU A 171 -21.35 13.91 -7.14
C GLU A 171 -22.17 12.85 -7.90
N ILE A 172 -22.80 13.35 -8.97
CA ILE A 172 -23.15 12.66 -10.20
C ILE A 172 -22.19 11.48 -10.40
N LEU A 173 -22.75 10.26 -10.40
CA LEU A 173 -22.05 9.02 -10.75
C LEU A 173 -21.17 9.32 -11.97
N VAL A 174 -19.86 9.45 -11.77
CA VAL A 174 -18.94 9.73 -12.88
C VAL A 174 -19.23 8.66 -13.93
N PRO A 175 -19.52 9.03 -15.20
CA PRO A 175 -19.97 8.07 -16.18
C PRO A 175 -19.05 6.85 -16.23
N TYR A 176 -19.62 5.67 -16.45
CA TYR A 176 -18.91 4.38 -16.55
C TYR A 176 -18.31 3.83 -15.25
N THR A 177 -18.36 4.56 -14.12
CA THR A 177 -17.79 4.04 -12.84
C THR A 177 -18.50 2.78 -12.33
N GLU A 178 -19.84 2.76 -12.37
CA GLU A 178 -20.63 1.60 -11.94
C GLU A 178 -20.39 0.38 -12.84
N ASP A 179 -20.32 0.58 -14.15
CA ASP A 179 -20.00 -0.48 -15.11
C ASP A 179 -18.58 -1.04 -14.87
N ALA A 180 -17.61 -0.17 -14.60
CA ALA A 180 -16.24 -0.57 -14.27
C ALA A 180 -16.19 -1.40 -12.98
N VAL A 181 -16.93 -0.99 -11.95
CA VAL A 181 -17.07 -1.75 -10.69
C VAL A 181 -17.69 -3.12 -10.96
N GLN A 182 -18.74 -3.19 -11.78
CA GLN A 182 -19.42 -4.45 -12.10
C GLN A 182 -18.53 -5.41 -12.89
N VAL A 183 -17.78 -4.91 -13.89
CA VAL A 183 -16.80 -5.69 -14.65
C VAL A 183 -15.72 -6.24 -13.73
N TYR A 184 -15.18 -5.41 -12.85
CA TYR A 184 -14.17 -5.83 -11.87
C TYR A 184 -14.71 -6.93 -10.94
N PHE A 185 -15.89 -6.74 -10.34
CA PHE A 185 -16.49 -7.75 -9.47
C PHE A 185 -16.76 -9.07 -10.19
N THR A 186 -17.14 -9.03 -11.48
CA THR A 186 -17.34 -10.24 -12.27
C THR A 186 -16.06 -11.05 -12.37
N LYS A 187 -14.92 -10.39 -12.62
CA LYS A 187 -13.60 -11.03 -12.70
C LYS A 187 -13.11 -11.54 -11.35
N VAL A 188 -13.23 -10.74 -10.30
CA VAL A 188 -12.92 -11.12 -8.91
C VAL A 188 -13.71 -12.36 -8.50
N ASN A 189 -15.01 -12.41 -8.80
CA ASN A 189 -15.86 -13.58 -8.50
C ASN A 189 -15.46 -14.83 -9.30
N ALA A 190 -15.08 -14.66 -10.58
CA ALA A 190 -14.60 -15.78 -11.39
C ALA A 190 -13.28 -16.34 -10.82
N GLN A 191 -12.36 -15.47 -10.42
CA GLN A 191 -11.10 -15.86 -9.78
C GLN A 191 -11.32 -16.55 -8.44
N TRP A 192 -12.23 -16.04 -7.61
CA TRP A 192 -12.61 -16.69 -6.36
C TRP A 192 -13.08 -18.14 -6.58
N ARG A 193 -13.96 -18.37 -7.57
CA ARG A 193 -14.44 -19.73 -7.89
C ARG A 193 -13.30 -20.67 -8.27
N LEU A 194 -12.30 -20.18 -8.98
CA LEU A 194 -11.12 -20.96 -9.36
C LEU A 194 -10.24 -21.30 -8.14
N ILE A 195 -10.05 -20.34 -7.23
CA ILE A 195 -9.27 -20.54 -6.00
C ILE A 195 -10.00 -21.51 -5.07
N HIS A 196 -11.28 -21.25 -4.80
CA HIS A 196 -12.07 -22.05 -3.89
C HIS A 196 -12.33 -23.47 -4.41
N GLY A 197 -12.49 -23.62 -5.74
CA GLY A 197 -12.66 -24.93 -6.38
C GLY A 197 -11.39 -25.78 -6.40
N LYS A 198 -10.21 -25.18 -6.28
CA LYS A 198 -8.95 -25.91 -6.10
C LYS A 198 -8.82 -26.31 -4.63
N LYS A 199 -9.26 -27.53 -4.29
CA LYS A 199 -8.75 -28.21 -3.09
C LYS A 199 -7.25 -28.44 -3.29
N GLU A 200 -6.42 -27.50 -2.84
CA GLU A 200 -4.96 -27.68 -2.86
C GLU A 200 -4.59 -28.80 -1.88
N CYS A 201 -4.45 -29.98 -2.46
CA CYS A 201 -4.01 -31.19 -1.78
C CYS A 201 -2.48 -31.20 -1.75
N LYS A 202 -1.89 -30.61 -0.71
CA LYS A 202 -0.51 -30.90 -0.27
C LYS A 202 -0.45 -30.98 1.26
N LEU A 203 -1.35 -31.76 1.85
CA LEU A 203 -1.36 -32.01 3.30
C LEU A 203 -0.04 -32.69 3.76
N THR A 204 0.55 -33.52 2.89
CA THR A 204 1.77 -34.31 3.18
C THR A 204 3.07 -33.50 3.26
N MET A 205 3.13 -32.29 2.69
CA MET A 205 4.31 -31.40 2.86
C MET A 205 4.19 -30.53 4.11
N LEU A 206 2.98 -30.43 4.67
CA LEU A 206 2.66 -29.48 5.71
C LEU A 206 3.07 -30.00 7.10
N GLU A 207 3.04 -31.31 7.36
CA GLU A 207 3.41 -31.90 8.66
C GLU A 207 4.83 -31.55 9.13
N ASN A 208 5.76 -31.36 8.20
CA ASN A 208 7.18 -31.08 8.49
C ASN A 208 7.50 -29.59 8.71
N VAL A 209 6.59 -28.67 8.35
CA VAL A 209 6.82 -27.22 8.51
C VAL A 209 6.49 -26.83 9.95
N LYS A 210 7.49 -26.33 10.69
CA LYS A 210 7.30 -25.91 12.08
C LYS A 210 6.81 -24.48 12.16
N LEU A 211 5.85 -24.20 13.03
CA LEU A 211 5.47 -22.82 13.33
C LEU A 211 6.56 -22.12 14.15
N PRO A 212 6.69 -20.79 14.08
CA PRO A 212 7.67 -20.06 14.89
C PRO A 212 7.54 -20.33 16.39
N LYS A 213 6.33 -20.56 16.92
CA LYS A 213 6.13 -20.97 18.32
C LYS A 213 6.90 -22.23 18.73
N GLU A 214 7.18 -23.13 17.80
CA GLU A 214 7.94 -24.36 18.05
C GLU A 214 9.46 -24.13 18.04
N THR A 215 9.91 -22.96 17.56
CA THR A 215 11.33 -22.61 17.42
C THR A 215 11.76 -21.52 18.41
N TYR A 216 10.91 -20.53 18.64
CA TYR A 216 11.19 -19.40 19.53
C TYR A 216 10.60 -19.65 20.93
N ARG A 217 11.33 -19.20 21.96
CA ARG A 217 10.87 -19.30 23.35
C ARG A 217 9.57 -18.52 23.63
N CYS A 218 9.37 -17.39 22.95
CA CYS A 218 8.19 -16.56 23.10
C CYS A 218 7.96 -15.65 21.88
N LYS A 219 6.74 -15.12 21.75
CA LYS A 219 6.34 -14.19 20.69
C LYS A 219 7.19 -12.91 20.67
N LEU A 220 7.60 -12.41 21.84
CA LEU A 220 8.48 -11.24 21.95
C LEU A 220 9.85 -11.51 21.32
N ALA A 221 10.44 -12.68 21.57
CA ALA A 221 11.73 -13.05 20.97
C ALA A 221 11.64 -13.14 19.44
N TRP A 222 10.55 -13.71 18.92
CA TRP A 222 10.25 -13.73 17.48
C TRP A 222 10.09 -12.32 16.89
N SER A 223 9.33 -11.44 17.55
CA SER A 223 9.17 -10.05 17.13
C SER A 223 10.50 -9.27 17.12
N CYS A 224 11.32 -9.40 18.17
CA CYS A 224 12.62 -8.72 18.28
C CYS A 224 13.60 -9.13 17.19
N GLN A 225 13.63 -10.43 16.82
CA GLN A 225 14.50 -10.91 15.74
C GLN A 225 14.16 -10.26 14.39
N ARG A 226 12.91 -9.86 14.19
CA ARG A 226 12.41 -9.27 12.95
C ARG A 226 12.59 -7.76 12.88
N ILE A 227 12.47 -7.09 14.01
CA ILE A 227 12.76 -5.65 14.14
C ILE A 227 14.20 -5.35 13.67
N ARG A 228 15.16 -6.24 13.95
CA ARG A 228 16.55 -6.13 13.45
C ARG A 228 16.68 -6.06 11.92
N ILE A 229 15.72 -6.56 11.15
CA ILE A 229 15.79 -6.69 9.68
C ILE A 229 15.13 -5.48 8.97
N SER A 230 14.26 -4.74 9.66
CA SER A 230 13.43 -3.67 9.06
C SER A 230 13.72 -2.27 9.58
N PHE A 231 14.76 -2.11 10.42
CA PHE A 231 15.05 -0.86 11.12
C PHE A 231 15.65 0.22 10.20
N SER A 232 14.96 1.36 10.06
CA SER A 232 15.50 2.57 9.43
C SER A 232 15.71 3.66 10.49
N PRO A 233 16.91 4.26 10.60
CA PRO A 233 17.17 5.38 11.52
C PRO A 233 16.34 6.64 11.22
N LEU A 234 15.69 6.73 10.05
CA LEU A 234 14.87 7.87 9.66
C LEU A 234 13.50 7.89 10.34
N ASP A 235 13.04 6.74 10.86
CA ASP A 235 11.75 6.64 11.55
C ASP A 235 11.76 7.36 12.92
N PHE A 236 12.94 7.79 13.40
CA PHE A 236 13.14 8.52 14.67
C PHE A 236 13.01 10.04 14.58
N LEU A 237 12.98 10.61 13.37
CA LEU A 237 12.93 12.07 13.20
C LEU A 237 11.68 12.72 13.82
N PRO A 238 10.48 12.09 13.79
CA PRO A 238 9.30 12.62 14.47
C PRO A 238 9.42 12.62 15.99
N ASP A 239 10.17 11.69 16.58
CA ASP A 239 10.19 11.50 18.04
C ASP A 239 11.09 12.52 18.75
N MET A 240 12.00 13.17 18.02
CA MET A 240 12.85 14.26 18.55
C MET A 240 12.04 15.45 19.09
N SER A 241 10.77 15.63 18.66
CA SER A 241 9.88 16.65 19.24
C SER A 241 9.38 16.26 20.63
N ASP A 242 9.19 14.97 20.91
CA ASP A 242 8.69 14.47 22.20
C ASP A 242 9.76 14.60 23.30
N PHE A 243 11.05 14.62 22.90
CA PHE A 243 12.17 14.94 23.79
C PHE A 243 12.02 16.32 24.47
N PHE A 244 11.48 17.30 23.76
CA PHE A 244 11.27 18.65 24.31
C PHE A 244 10.06 18.73 25.24
N ILE A 245 9.03 17.89 25.03
CA ILE A 245 7.82 17.85 25.86
C ILE A 245 8.13 17.26 27.25
N CYS A 246 9.09 16.35 27.32
CA CYS A 246 9.45 15.62 28.54
C CYS A 246 10.70 16.16 29.27
N ALA A 247 11.22 17.34 28.91
CA ALA A 247 12.50 17.89 29.38
C ALA A 247 12.67 18.01 30.92
N ASN A 248 11.58 17.92 31.68
CA ASN A 248 11.59 17.96 33.16
C ASN A 248 11.81 16.59 33.83
N LEU A 249 11.89 15.49 33.06
CA LEU A 249 12.19 14.16 33.58
C LEU A 249 13.70 13.94 33.72
N SER A 250 14.10 13.05 34.62
CA SER A 250 15.51 12.66 34.72
C SER A 250 15.99 12.04 33.40
N PRO A 251 17.28 12.20 33.03
CA PRO A 251 17.82 11.62 31.80
C PRO A 251 17.59 10.11 31.68
N ALA A 252 17.62 9.37 32.80
CA ALA A 252 17.35 7.94 32.82
C ALA A 252 15.88 7.61 32.49
N CYS A 253 14.94 8.39 33.03
CA CYS A 253 13.51 8.24 32.72
C CYS A 253 13.18 8.62 31.27
N LEU A 254 13.88 9.62 30.72
CA LEU A 254 13.74 10.01 29.32
C LEU A 254 14.21 8.91 28.37
N VAL A 255 15.39 8.34 28.64
CA VAL A 255 15.93 7.25 27.82
C VAL A 255 15.06 6.00 27.92
N SER A 256 14.57 5.64 29.12
CA SER A 256 13.71 4.47 29.28
C SER A 256 12.36 4.66 28.58
N TYR A 257 11.72 5.83 28.72
CA TYR A 257 10.49 6.17 28.00
C TYR A 257 10.66 6.04 26.49
N TRP A 258 11.74 6.61 25.94
CA TRP A 258 12.06 6.53 24.52
C TRP A 258 12.25 5.10 24.03
N LEU A 259 13.05 4.30 24.73
CA LEU A 259 13.27 2.90 24.34
C LEU A 259 11.97 2.09 24.35
N ILE A 260 11.08 2.39 25.30
CA ILE A 260 9.76 1.75 25.41
C ILE A 260 8.85 2.20 24.26
N ASP A 261 8.77 3.50 23.98
CA ASP A 261 7.94 4.06 22.91
C ASP A 261 8.37 3.53 21.53
N ILE A 262 9.67 3.56 21.26
CA ILE A 262 10.28 2.98 20.05
C ILE A 262 9.86 1.52 19.92
N PHE A 263 10.00 0.74 21.00
CA PHE A 263 9.66 -0.67 20.99
C PHE A 263 8.18 -0.91 20.66
N PHE A 264 7.26 -0.13 21.23
CA PHE A 264 5.84 -0.25 20.94
C PHE A 264 5.48 0.18 19.51
N ARG A 265 6.08 1.26 19.00
CA ARG A 265 5.89 1.70 17.60
C ARG A 265 6.35 0.65 16.61
N MET A 266 7.53 0.06 16.85
CA MET A 266 8.04 -1.04 16.02
C MET A 266 7.07 -2.23 15.97
N ILE A 267 6.46 -2.57 17.12
CA ILE A 267 5.45 -3.62 17.18
C ILE A 267 4.22 -3.21 16.36
N ASP A 268 3.70 -1.98 16.51
CA ASP A 268 2.51 -1.57 15.77
C ASP A 268 2.78 -1.46 14.26
N ASP A 269 3.91 -0.90 13.85
CA ASP A 269 4.35 -0.85 12.46
C ASP A 269 4.42 -2.25 11.86
N PHE A 270 5.03 -3.19 12.58
CA PHE A 270 5.06 -4.59 12.15
C PHE A 270 3.64 -5.16 11.96
N GLN A 271 2.74 -4.93 12.93
CA GLN A 271 1.35 -5.36 12.83
C GLN A 271 0.62 -4.72 11.64
N ASN A 272 0.97 -3.48 11.28
CA ASN A 272 0.40 -2.76 10.14
C ASN A 272 1.05 -3.12 8.79
N ILE A 273 2.30 -3.61 8.76
CA ILE A 273 3.00 -4.03 7.53
C ILE A 273 2.43 -5.35 6.99
N ARG A 274 2.14 -6.33 7.86
CA ARG A 274 1.58 -7.63 7.48
C ARG A 274 0.36 -7.54 6.54
N PRO A 275 -0.73 -6.85 6.90
CA PRO A 275 -1.91 -6.76 6.03
C PRO A 275 -1.66 -5.94 4.75
N LYS A 276 -0.69 -5.03 4.75
CA LYS A 276 -0.28 -4.25 3.57
C LYS A 276 0.55 -5.07 2.58
N SER A 277 1.30 -6.05 3.07
CA SER A 277 2.12 -6.93 2.23
C SER A 277 1.30 -7.91 1.39
N MET A 278 0.12 -8.31 1.88
CA MET A 278 -0.74 -9.25 1.18
C MET A 278 -1.53 -8.55 0.07
N LYS A 279 -1.37 -9.03 -1.16
CA LYS A 279 -2.20 -8.61 -2.30
C LYS A 279 -3.62 -9.19 -2.18
N VAL A 280 -4.54 -8.72 -3.02
CA VAL A 280 -5.94 -9.17 -2.99
C VAL A 280 -6.05 -10.69 -3.21
N ASP A 281 -5.23 -11.26 -4.08
CA ASP A 281 -5.19 -12.71 -4.33
C ASP A 281 -4.64 -13.50 -3.14
N ASP A 282 -3.61 -13.01 -2.45
CA ASP A 282 -3.11 -13.64 -1.22
C ASP A 282 -4.18 -13.67 -0.13
N LYS A 283 -4.94 -12.58 -0.02
CA LYS A 283 -6.08 -12.46 0.90
C LYS A 283 -7.21 -13.42 0.50
N MET A 284 -7.53 -13.55 -0.79
CA MET A 284 -8.50 -14.53 -1.26
C MET A 284 -8.11 -15.94 -0.88
N GLN A 285 -6.85 -16.31 -1.11
CA GLN A 285 -6.38 -17.65 -0.79
C GLN A 285 -6.42 -17.91 0.73
N TYR A 286 -6.03 -16.92 1.54
CA TYR A 286 -6.16 -16.98 3.00
C TYR A 286 -7.60 -17.20 3.46
N LEU A 287 -8.56 -16.45 2.91
CA LEU A 287 -9.99 -16.62 3.21
C LEU A 287 -10.49 -17.99 2.76
N SER A 288 -10.05 -18.48 1.60
CA SER A 288 -10.41 -19.81 1.11
C SER A 288 -9.88 -20.91 2.03
N ASP A 289 -8.67 -20.77 2.58
CA ASP A 289 -8.12 -21.71 3.56
C ASP A 289 -9.00 -21.75 4.83
N ILE A 290 -9.45 -20.59 5.30
CA ILE A 290 -10.35 -20.50 6.47
C ILE A 290 -11.68 -21.21 6.23
N ILE A 291 -12.28 -21.03 5.05
CA ILE A 291 -13.58 -21.63 4.70
C ILE A 291 -13.46 -23.15 4.50
N ASN A 292 -12.36 -23.60 3.88
CA ASN A 292 -12.15 -25.01 3.55
C ASN A 292 -11.76 -25.85 4.76
N GLU A 293 -11.03 -25.28 5.73
CA GLU A 293 -10.74 -25.97 6.99
C GLU A 293 -11.98 -25.96 7.89
N GLN A 294 -12.75 -27.05 7.88
CA GLN A 294 -13.95 -27.19 8.70
C GLN A 294 -13.62 -27.75 10.09
N GLY A 295 -14.11 -27.09 11.15
CA GLY A 295 -13.98 -27.55 12.54
C GLY A 295 -13.50 -26.44 13.49
N ALA A 296 -14.14 -26.31 14.66
CA ALA A 296 -13.78 -25.34 15.70
C ALA A 296 -12.58 -25.79 16.57
N SER A 297 -11.67 -26.61 16.04
CA SER A 297 -10.51 -27.06 16.80
C SER A 297 -9.43 -25.96 16.81
N PRO A 298 -8.72 -25.73 17.92
CA PRO A 298 -7.58 -24.81 17.97
C PRO A 298 -6.50 -25.10 16.91
N GLU A 299 -6.38 -26.37 16.50
CA GLU A 299 -5.44 -26.88 15.50
C GLU A 299 -5.76 -26.42 14.06
N LYS A 300 -7.00 -26.00 13.79
CA LYS A 300 -7.40 -25.39 12.50
C LYS A 300 -6.53 -24.18 12.20
N TRP A 301 -6.37 -23.28 13.16
CA TRP A 301 -5.64 -22.03 12.95
C TRP A 301 -4.14 -22.26 12.80
N ASP A 302 -3.57 -23.27 13.48
CA ASP A 302 -2.18 -23.65 13.28
C ASP A 302 -1.96 -24.19 11.85
N THR A 303 -2.90 -24.97 11.33
CA THR A 303 -2.87 -25.48 9.95
C THR A 303 -2.94 -24.34 8.93
N ILE A 304 -3.87 -23.39 9.12
CA ILE A 304 -4.02 -22.21 8.26
C ILE A 304 -2.77 -21.32 8.32
N ALA A 305 -2.22 -21.11 9.53
CA ALA A 305 -1.00 -20.33 9.73
C ALA A 305 0.16 -20.93 8.94
N ARG A 306 0.32 -22.26 9.01
CA ARG A 306 1.38 -22.99 8.33
C ARG A 306 1.24 -22.90 6.81
N LYS A 307 0.04 -23.16 6.27
CA LYS A 307 -0.26 -23.00 4.83
C LYS A 307 0.06 -21.59 4.33
N THR A 308 -0.36 -20.59 5.10
CA THR A 308 -0.17 -19.18 4.74
C THR A 308 1.30 -18.77 4.79
N ASN A 309 2.03 -19.18 5.83
CA ASN A 309 3.44 -18.91 5.97
C ASN A 309 4.25 -19.48 4.80
N THR A 310 4.07 -20.77 4.48
CA THR A 310 4.75 -21.43 3.36
C THR A 310 4.42 -20.73 2.04
N ARG A 311 3.13 -20.47 1.78
CA ARG A 311 2.71 -19.85 0.52
C ARG A 311 3.25 -18.43 0.33
N LEU A 312 3.20 -17.60 1.37
CA LEU A 312 3.72 -16.23 1.29
C LEU A 312 5.24 -16.19 1.13
N PHE A 313 5.95 -17.18 1.68
CA PHE A 313 7.38 -17.35 1.47
C PHE A 313 7.70 -17.81 0.04
N GLU A 314 7.02 -18.85 -0.45
CA GLU A 314 7.19 -19.38 -1.82
C GLU A 314 6.93 -18.30 -2.88
N LYS A 315 5.87 -17.50 -2.69
CA LYS A 315 5.56 -16.36 -3.56
C LYS A 315 6.50 -15.16 -3.38
N ARG A 316 7.43 -15.20 -2.42
CA ARG A 316 8.31 -14.09 -2.02
C ARG A 316 7.56 -12.82 -1.61
N VAL A 317 6.30 -12.95 -1.20
CA VAL A 317 5.51 -11.86 -0.60
C VAL A 317 6.06 -11.55 0.79
N TRP A 318 6.56 -12.58 1.48
CA TRP A 318 7.23 -12.47 2.76
C TRP A 318 8.64 -13.06 2.71
N LYS A 319 9.57 -12.48 3.48
CA LYS A 319 11.00 -12.82 3.40
C LYS A 319 11.35 -14.22 3.94
N ASN A 320 10.51 -14.80 4.78
CA ASN A 320 10.74 -16.10 5.43
C ASN A 320 9.42 -16.83 5.73
N GLU A 321 9.48 -18.08 6.21
CA GLU A 321 8.30 -18.91 6.52
C GLU A 321 7.64 -18.59 7.87
N GLU A 322 7.81 -17.37 8.38
CA GLU A 322 7.38 -17.04 9.74
C GLU A 322 6.33 -15.93 9.75
N PHE A 323 5.44 -15.81 8.76
CA PHE A 323 4.48 -14.69 8.68
C PHE A 323 3.59 -14.58 9.94
N PHE A 324 3.04 -15.71 10.37
CA PHE A 324 2.34 -15.90 11.64
C PHE A 324 3.22 -16.64 12.64
N PHE A 325 3.11 -16.24 13.92
CA PHE A 325 3.81 -16.90 15.01
C PHE A 325 3.19 -18.27 15.38
N ASP A 326 1.86 -18.32 15.44
CA ASP A 326 1.02 -19.48 15.75
C ASP A 326 -0.41 -19.27 15.24
N GLY A 327 -1.28 -20.25 15.45
CA GLY A 327 -2.70 -20.19 15.11
C GLY A 327 -3.44 -19.06 15.84
N THR A 328 -3.10 -18.77 17.10
CA THR A 328 -3.69 -17.64 17.83
C THR A 328 -3.36 -16.31 17.18
N ASP A 329 -2.11 -16.10 16.74
CA ASP A 329 -1.71 -14.92 15.97
C ASP A 329 -2.40 -14.85 14.60
N CYS A 330 -2.62 -15.99 13.95
CA CYS A 330 -3.38 -16.10 12.71
C CYS A 330 -4.85 -15.71 12.88
N GLN A 331 -5.52 -16.22 13.92
CA GLN A 331 -6.90 -15.88 14.26
C GLN A 331 -7.05 -14.39 14.58
N ALA A 332 -6.18 -13.86 15.46
CA ALA A 332 -6.20 -12.45 15.82
C ALA A 332 -5.95 -11.54 14.60
N PHE A 333 -5.14 -12.00 13.64
CA PHE A 333 -4.94 -11.29 12.38
C PHE A 333 -6.22 -11.26 11.53
N PHE A 334 -6.97 -12.36 11.43
CA PHE A 334 -8.27 -12.40 10.75
C PHE A 334 -9.27 -11.44 11.41
N GLU A 335 -9.39 -11.47 12.73
CA GLU A 335 -10.30 -10.61 13.48
C GLU A 335 -9.98 -9.12 13.30
N ARG A 336 -8.70 -8.75 13.44
CA ARG A 336 -8.24 -7.35 13.36
C ARG A 336 -8.28 -6.78 11.94
N ASN A 337 -8.01 -7.57 10.91
CA ASN A 337 -7.81 -7.06 9.55
C ASN A 337 -8.94 -7.36 8.57
N PHE A 338 -9.88 -8.24 8.94
CA PHE A 338 -11.01 -8.60 8.07
C PHE A 338 -12.33 -8.42 8.82
N SER A 339 -12.52 -9.10 9.95
CA SER A 339 -13.81 -9.10 10.67
C SER A 339 -14.18 -7.73 11.24
N SER A 340 -13.29 -7.10 12.00
CA SER A 340 -13.59 -5.81 12.64
C SER A 340 -13.82 -4.66 11.65
N LEU A 341 -13.25 -4.76 10.45
CA LEU A 341 -13.38 -3.74 9.41
C LEU A 341 -14.73 -3.81 8.67
N LEU A 342 -15.42 -4.96 8.67
CA LEU A 342 -16.77 -5.08 8.12
C LEU A 342 -17.79 -4.21 8.87
N PHE A 343 -17.59 -4.01 10.17
CA PHE A 343 -18.55 -3.32 11.05
C PHE A 343 -18.17 -1.87 11.34
N SER A 344 -16.97 -1.44 10.92
CA SER A 344 -16.52 -0.06 11.10
C SER A 344 -17.22 0.87 10.09
N LYS A 345 -18.44 1.30 10.42
CA LYS A 345 -19.23 2.29 9.64
C LYS A 345 -18.57 3.68 9.55
N LYS A 346 -17.49 3.91 10.32
CA LYS A 346 -16.67 5.13 10.31
C LYS A 346 -15.22 4.72 10.19
N SER A 347 -14.66 4.80 8.99
CA SER A 347 -13.21 4.74 8.86
C SER A 347 -12.66 6.12 8.57
N ALA A 348 -12.33 6.86 9.64
CA ALA A 348 -11.25 7.83 9.61
C ALA A 348 -9.87 7.13 9.65
N SER A 349 -9.83 5.79 9.55
CA SER A 349 -8.60 5.01 9.61
C SER A 349 -7.96 4.90 8.22
N PRO A 350 -6.62 4.98 8.11
CA PRO A 350 -5.90 4.82 6.84
C PRO A 350 -5.81 3.36 6.35
N ARG A 351 -6.59 2.42 6.91
CA ARG A 351 -6.56 0.99 6.52
C ARG A 351 -7.52 0.73 5.35
N SER A 352 -7.05 -0.03 4.36
CA SER A 352 -7.89 -0.49 3.23
C SER A 352 -8.99 -1.42 3.74
N LEU A 353 -10.23 -1.18 3.31
CA LEU A 353 -11.43 -1.87 3.82
C LEU A 353 -11.67 -3.26 3.20
N ASN A 354 -10.84 -3.67 2.22
CA ASN A 354 -10.97 -4.93 1.47
C ASN A 354 -12.40 -5.16 0.95
N VAL A 355 -13.06 -4.11 0.47
CA VAL A 355 -14.49 -4.10 0.09
C VAL A 355 -14.83 -5.15 -0.97
N GLU A 356 -13.87 -5.49 -1.83
CA GLU A 356 -14.06 -6.51 -2.86
C GLU A 356 -14.15 -7.94 -2.30
N LEU A 357 -13.66 -8.15 -1.08
CA LEU A 357 -13.64 -9.45 -0.41
C LEU A 357 -14.75 -9.59 0.63
N TRP A 358 -15.57 -8.56 0.88
CA TRP A 358 -16.57 -8.55 1.95
C TRP A 358 -17.47 -9.78 1.97
N LYS A 359 -17.97 -10.20 0.80
CA LYS A 359 -18.80 -11.41 0.68
C LYS A 359 -18.07 -12.67 1.21
N TYR A 360 -16.79 -12.81 0.88
CA TYR A 360 -15.99 -13.97 1.28
C TYR A 360 -15.52 -13.88 2.73
N ILE A 361 -15.32 -12.67 3.24
CA ILE A 361 -15.04 -12.45 4.67
C ILE A 361 -16.26 -12.87 5.50
N GLN A 362 -17.47 -12.51 5.08
CA GLN A 362 -18.71 -12.96 5.74
C GLN A 362 -18.84 -14.49 5.70
N GLU A 363 -18.55 -15.11 4.56
CA GLU A 363 -18.54 -16.58 4.43
C GLU A 363 -17.51 -17.23 5.37
N ALA A 364 -16.31 -16.66 5.47
CA ALA A 364 -15.28 -17.12 6.41
C ALA A 364 -15.69 -16.93 7.88
N GLN A 365 -16.37 -15.85 8.24
CA GLN A 365 -16.90 -15.64 9.60
C GLN A 365 -17.92 -16.71 9.98
N LEU A 366 -18.88 -16.97 9.08
CA LEU A 366 -19.89 -18.01 9.27
C LEU A 366 -19.25 -19.41 9.43
N SER A 367 -18.20 -19.71 8.66
CA SER A 367 -17.47 -20.98 8.76
C SER A 367 -16.77 -21.19 10.11
N CYS A 368 -16.51 -20.11 10.85
CA CYS A 368 -15.83 -20.13 12.14
C CYS A 368 -16.83 -20.04 13.32
N ASN A 369 -18.14 -20.16 13.08
CA ASN A 369 -19.20 -19.99 14.08
C ASN A 369 -19.13 -18.66 14.83
N TYR A 370 -18.55 -17.61 14.23
CA TYR A 370 -18.75 -16.27 14.76
C TYR A 370 -20.22 -15.91 14.51
N GLU A 371 -21.00 -15.70 15.58
CA GLU A 371 -22.27 -15.03 15.43
C GLU A 371 -22.01 -13.69 14.70
N PRO A 372 -22.83 -13.32 13.70
CA PRO A 372 -22.78 -11.97 13.18
C PRO A 372 -23.11 -11.04 14.34
N LEU A 373 -22.08 -10.45 14.95
CA LEU A 373 -22.25 -9.49 16.03
C LEU A 373 -23.04 -8.31 15.44
N PRO A 374 -24.09 -7.85 16.17
CA PRO A 374 -25.13 -6.97 15.65
C PRO A 374 -24.67 -5.62 15.10
#